data_AF-A0A4P5RCF1-F1
#
_entry.id   AF-A0A4P5RCF1-F1
#
_cell.length_a   1.000
_cell.length_b   1.000
_cell.length_c   1.000
_cell.angle_alpha   90.00
_cell.angle_beta   90.00
_cell.angle_gamma   90.00
#
_symmetry.space_group_name_H-M   'P 1'
#
loop_
_entity.id
_entity.type
_entity.pdbx_description
1 polymer ?
#
loop_
_entity_poly.entity_id
_entity_poly.type
_entity_poly.pdbx_seq_one_letter_code
_entity_poly.pdbx_strand_id
1 'polypeptide(L)'
;MRHLAHLVKRFVSSWSRKDVTEDELNMVRSVLTASEFNLWNQFSIADRRHSVEVAQRFALLLPGACREHRAGVLLHDIGKIQSNLSTLMRVCATVVGPRTKRFTQYHQHEEIGITMLRHAGSHSDVIAVLNQTCSAEVAAAFRSADNI
;
A
#
# COMPACT_ATOMS: atom_id res chain seq x y z
N MET A 1 22.93 4.78 -10.07
CA MET A 1 22.11 5.32 -11.19
C MET A 1 21.24 4.27 -11.89
N ARG A 2 21.73 3.05 -12.20
CA ARG A 2 20.90 1.99 -12.80
C ARG A 2 19.68 1.57 -11.94
N HIS A 3 19.83 1.49 -10.62
CA HIS A 3 18.75 1.10 -9.69
C HIS A 3 17.53 2.06 -9.72
N LEU A 4 17.78 3.38 -9.66
CA LEU A 4 16.71 4.39 -9.72
C LEU A 4 15.98 4.39 -11.06
N ALA A 5 16.69 4.19 -12.18
CA ALA A 5 16.06 4.11 -13.50
C ALA A 5 15.15 2.87 -13.63
N HIS A 6 15.52 1.73 -13.04
CA HIS A 6 14.66 0.53 -13.01
C HIS A 6 13.43 0.72 -12.12
N LEU A 7 13.56 1.39 -10.97
CA LEU A 7 12.42 1.72 -10.10
C LEU A 7 11.44 2.69 -10.79
N VAL A 8 11.95 3.73 -11.45
CA VAL A 8 11.12 4.67 -12.24
C VAL A 8 10.46 3.96 -13.41
N LYS A 9 11.18 3.08 -14.12
CA LYS A 9 10.62 2.30 -15.23
C LYS A 9 9.52 1.34 -14.76
N ARG A 10 9.70 0.65 -13.63
CA ARG A 10 8.65 -0.18 -12.99
C ARG A 10 7.40 0.62 -12.67
N PHE A 11 7.60 1.81 -12.10
CA PHE A 11 6.51 2.69 -11.66
C PHE A 11 5.71 3.29 -12.83
N VAL A 12 6.37 3.49 -13.98
CA VAL A 12 5.71 3.94 -15.23
C VAL A 12 5.10 2.76 -16.00
N SER A 13 5.67 1.55 -15.90
CA SER A 13 5.14 0.36 -16.61
C SER A 13 3.92 -0.28 -15.94
N SER A 14 3.66 -0.03 -14.64
CA SER A 14 2.42 -0.44 -13.97
C SER A 14 1.24 0.51 -14.24
N TRP A 15 1.41 1.45 -15.19
CA TRP A 15 0.42 2.43 -15.59
C TRP A 15 -0.77 1.76 -16.30
N SER A 16 -1.70 1.24 -15.51
CA SER A 16 -3.07 1.04 -15.96
C SER A 16 -3.93 2.16 -15.41
N ARG A 17 -4.63 2.86 -16.31
CA ARG A 17 -5.66 3.84 -15.95
C ARG A 17 -6.99 3.19 -15.56
N LYS A 18 -7.13 1.87 -15.74
CA LYS A 18 -8.35 1.16 -15.41
C LYS A 18 -8.41 0.95 -13.91
N ASP A 19 -9.55 1.19 -13.30
CA ASP A 19 -9.75 0.87 -11.89
C ASP A 19 -9.71 -0.65 -11.64
N VAL A 20 -9.79 -1.04 -10.37
CA VAL A 20 -10.02 -2.44 -9.98
C VAL A 20 -11.34 -2.95 -10.56
N THR A 21 -11.43 -4.25 -10.84
CA THR A 21 -12.69 -4.86 -11.30
C THR A 21 -13.72 -4.91 -10.18
N GLU A 22 -14.98 -5.21 -10.52
CA GLU A 22 -16.04 -5.38 -9.53
C GLU A 22 -15.77 -6.56 -8.59
N ASP A 23 -15.24 -7.68 -9.12
CA ASP A 23 -14.84 -8.83 -8.31
C ASP A 23 -13.70 -8.49 -7.34
N GLU A 24 -12.71 -7.73 -7.80
CA GLU A 24 -11.63 -7.24 -6.95
C GLU A 24 -12.15 -6.31 -5.86
N LEU A 25 -13.10 -5.42 -6.20
CA LEU A 25 -13.73 -4.53 -5.23
C LEU A 25 -14.52 -5.31 -4.17
N ASN A 26 -15.25 -6.34 -4.58
CA ASN A 26 -15.99 -7.22 -3.67
C ASN A 26 -15.05 -7.98 -2.73
N MET A 27 -13.92 -8.46 -3.24
CA MET A 27 -12.86 -9.07 -2.42
C MET A 27 -12.35 -8.07 -1.37
N VAL A 28 -12.01 -6.84 -1.76
CA VAL A 28 -11.55 -5.80 -0.83
C VAL A 28 -12.60 -5.51 0.25
N ARG A 29 -13.88 -5.38 -0.13
CA ARG A 29 -14.99 -5.16 0.81
C ARG A 29 -15.19 -6.32 1.79
N SER A 30 -14.88 -7.55 1.39
CA SER A 30 -14.96 -8.72 2.28
C SER A 30 -13.83 -8.81 3.30
N VAL A 31 -12.68 -8.16 3.02
CA VAL A 31 -11.49 -8.19 3.88
C VAL A 31 -11.45 -6.98 4.83
N LEU A 32 -11.78 -5.80 4.33
CA LEU A 32 -11.70 -4.55 5.08
C LEU A 32 -12.96 -4.30 5.91
N THR A 33 -12.77 -3.74 7.10
CA THR A 33 -13.89 -3.13 7.84
C THR A 33 -14.43 -1.91 7.10
N ALA A 34 -15.60 -1.40 7.49
CA ALA A 34 -16.18 -0.22 6.85
C ALA A 34 -15.27 1.02 6.95
N SER A 35 -14.61 1.24 8.09
CA SER A 35 -13.69 2.37 8.28
C SER A 35 -12.40 2.21 7.46
N GLU A 36 -11.83 1.01 7.42
CA GLU A 36 -10.68 0.67 6.58
C GLU A 36 -11.00 0.82 5.08
N PHE A 37 -12.17 0.35 4.66
CA PHE A 37 -12.62 0.48 3.28
C PHE A 37 -12.80 1.96 2.88
N ASN A 38 -13.31 2.80 3.78
CA ASN A 38 -13.42 4.24 3.55
C ASN A 38 -12.05 4.91 3.38
N LEU A 39 -11.01 4.43 4.09
CA LEU A 39 -9.63 4.87 3.84
C LEU A 39 -9.15 4.37 2.48
N TRP A 40 -9.28 3.07 2.21
CA TRP A 40 -8.84 2.47 0.96
C TRP A 40 -9.47 3.13 -0.27
N ASN A 41 -10.74 3.57 -0.19
CA ASN A 41 -11.42 4.26 -1.29
C ASN A 41 -10.84 5.65 -1.61
N GLN A 42 -10.00 6.21 -0.72
CA GLN A 42 -9.29 7.48 -0.95
C GLN A 42 -7.99 7.29 -1.74
N PHE A 43 -7.53 6.05 -1.93
CA PHE A 43 -6.40 5.78 -2.79
C PHE A 43 -6.63 6.28 -4.22
N SER A 44 -5.55 6.72 -4.86
CA SER A 44 -5.59 6.92 -6.31
C SER A 44 -5.89 5.59 -7.01
N ILE A 45 -6.39 5.64 -8.25
CA ILE A 45 -6.64 4.43 -9.05
C ILE A 45 -5.39 3.54 -9.11
N ALA A 46 -4.22 4.15 -9.27
CA ALA A 46 -2.95 3.41 -9.32
C ALA A 46 -2.65 2.71 -7.99
N ASP A 47 -2.88 3.38 -6.85
CA ASP A 47 -2.65 2.81 -5.53
C ASP A 47 -3.64 1.69 -5.20
N ARG A 48 -4.92 1.84 -5.60
CA ARG A 48 -5.94 0.78 -5.43
C ARG A 48 -5.53 -0.49 -6.17
N ARG A 49 -5.19 -0.37 -7.45
CA ARG A 49 -4.69 -1.52 -8.24
C ARG A 49 -3.46 -2.16 -7.61
N HIS A 50 -2.46 -1.35 -7.27
CA HIS A 50 -1.22 -1.84 -6.69
C HIS A 50 -1.49 -2.62 -5.40
N SER A 51 -2.30 -2.07 -4.50
CA SER A 51 -2.66 -2.74 -3.25
C SER A 51 -3.36 -4.09 -3.49
N VAL A 52 -4.26 -4.18 -4.49
CA VAL A 52 -4.96 -5.41 -4.85
C VAL A 52 -4.02 -6.44 -5.47
N GLU A 53 -3.14 -6.03 -6.38
CA GLU A 53 -2.14 -6.93 -6.98
C GLU A 53 -1.22 -7.53 -5.91
N VAL A 54 -0.76 -6.71 -4.95
CA VAL A 54 0.07 -7.18 -3.83
C VAL A 54 -0.74 -8.11 -2.93
N ALA A 55 -2.00 -7.79 -2.61
CA ALA A 55 -2.86 -8.65 -1.81
C ALA A 55 -3.16 -10.00 -2.47
N GLN A 56 -3.38 -10.03 -3.78
CA GLN A 56 -3.58 -11.28 -4.54
C GLN A 56 -2.32 -12.15 -4.52
N ARG A 57 -1.13 -11.58 -4.78
CA ARG A 57 0.14 -12.31 -4.68
C ARG A 57 0.41 -12.80 -3.27
N PHE A 58 0.14 -11.96 -2.27
CA PHE A 58 0.26 -12.31 -0.87
C PHE A 58 -0.64 -13.50 -0.51
N ALA A 59 -1.89 -13.52 -1.00
CA ALA A 59 -2.81 -14.64 -0.77
C ALA A 59 -2.33 -15.96 -1.41
N LEU A 60 -1.59 -15.90 -2.52
CA LEU A 60 -0.96 -17.09 -3.12
C LEU A 60 0.25 -17.56 -2.30
N LEU A 61 1.05 -16.63 -1.78
CA LEU A 61 2.24 -16.93 -0.98
C LEU A 61 1.92 -17.41 0.43
N LEU A 62 0.85 -16.88 1.03
CA LEU A 62 0.40 -17.23 2.38
C LEU A 62 -1.14 -17.37 2.43
N PRO A 63 -1.70 -18.48 1.91
CA PRO A 63 -3.16 -18.70 1.86
C PRO A 63 -3.81 -18.69 3.25
N GLY A 64 -3.08 -19.18 4.26
CA GLY A 64 -3.53 -19.25 5.66
C GLY A 64 -3.47 -17.94 6.44
N ALA A 65 -3.11 -16.81 5.81
CA ALA A 65 -3.10 -15.52 6.48
C ALA A 65 -4.49 -15.19 7.07
N CYS A 66 -4.54 -14.52 8.23
CA CYS A 66 -5.81 -14.04 8.77
C CYS A 66 -6.35 -12.83 7.98
N ARG A 67 -7.55 -12.38 8.32
CA ARG A 67 -8.18 -11.20 7.70
C ARG A 67 -7.32 -9.96 7.90
N GLU A 68 -6.79 -9.78 9.10
CA GLU A 68 -6.01 -8.61 9.53
C GLU A 68 -4.72 -8.50 8.74
N HIS A 69 -4.02 -9.61 8.47
CA HIS A 69 -2.82 -9.59 7.63
C HIS A 69 -3.15 -9.16 6.20
N ARG A 70 -4.23 -9.70 5.60
CA ARG A 70 -4.68 -9.28 4.27
C ARG A 70 -5.10 -7.81 4.23
N ALA A 71 -5.79 -7.33 5.26
CA ALA A 71 -6.15 -5.92 5.39
C ALA A 71 -4.92 -5.02 5.51
N GLY A 72 -3.92 -5.42 6.30
CA GLY A 72 -2.65 -4.71 6.41
C GLY A 72 -1.93 -4.59 5.07
N VAL A 73 -1.92 -5.66 4.26
CA VAL A 73 -1.35 -5.64 2.91
C VAL A 73 -2.13 -4.71 1.98
N LEU A 74 -3.48 -4.74 2.00
CA LEU A 74 -4.31 -3.83 1.20
C LEU A 74 -4.12 -2.35 1.57
N LEU A 75 -3.72 -2.06 2.81
CA LEU A 75 -3.61 -0.71 3.35
C LEU A 75 -2.16 -0.25 3.55
N HIS A 76 -1.16 -1.04 3.13
CA HIS A 76 0.24 -0.81 3.50
C HIS A 76 0.75 0.59 3.11
N ASP A 77 0.20 1.13 2.03
CA ASP A 77 0.57 2.41 1.44
C ASP A 77 -0.36 3.57 1.81
N ILE A 78 -1.31 3.38 2.74
CA ILE A 78 -2.43 4.30 2.93
C ILE A 78 -2.03 5.73 3.28
N GLY A 79 -0.89 5.93 3.96
CA GLY A 79 -0.41 7.28 4.26
C GLY A 79 0.05 8.07 3.01
N LYS A 80 0.24 7.43 1.85
CA LYS A 80 0.58 8.14 0.61
C LYS A 80 -0.50 9.14 0.19
N ILE A 81 -1.77 8.92 0.59
CA ILE A 81 -2.87 9.86 0.28
C ILE A 81 -2.62 11.25 0.85
N GLN A 82 -1.92 11.35 2.00
CA GLN A 82 -1.68 12.62 2.68
C GLN A 82 -0.72 13.53 1.92
N SER A 83 0.21 12.96 1.15
CA SER A 83 1.16 13.70 0.32
C SER A 83 0.50 14.31 -0.93
N ASN A 84 -0.64 13.73 -1.35
CA ASN A 84 -1.36 14.02 -2.58
C ASN A 84 -0.44 14.08 -3.82
N LEU A 85 0.64 13.30 -3.85
CA LEU A 85 1.59 13.32 -4.97
C LEU A 85 1.10 12.44 -6.11
N SER A 86 1.14 12.99 -7.33
CA SER A 86 1.00 12.18 -8.55
C SER A 86 2.18 11.22 -8.68
N THR A 87 2.00 10.17 -9.48
CA THR A 87 3.04 9.18 -9.80
C THR A 87 4.37 9.83 -10.21
N LEU A 88 4.33 10.83 -11.11
CA LEU A 88 5.54 11.56 -11.53
C LEU A 88 6.19 12.33 -10.37
N MET A 89 5.39 12.96 -9.51
CA MET A 89 5.92 13.68 -8.35
C MET A 89 6.50 12.75 -7.29
N ARG A 90 6.00 11.52 -7.17
CA ARG A 90 6.59 10.49 -6.29
C ARG A 90 7.96 10.06 -6.81
N VAL A 91 8.10 9.89 -8.13
CA VAL A 91 9.42 9.66 -8.75
C VAL A 91 10.38 10.80 -8.43
N CYS A 92 9.96 12.05 -8.61
CA CYS A 92 10.78 13.20 -8.23
C CYS A 92 11.12 13.17 -6.74
N ALA A 93 10.13 12.94 -5.87
CA ALA A 93 10.33 12.88 -4.42
C ALA A 93 11.36 11.82 -4.02
N THR A 94 11.31 10.63 -4.62
CA THR A 94 12.31 9.56 -4.39
C THR A 94 13.72 9.99 -4.79
N VAL A 95 13.88 10.81 -5.84
CA VAL A 95 15.19 11.27 -6.31
C VAL A 95 15.71 12.45 -5.48
N VAL A 96 14.86 13.43 -5.17
CA VAL A 96 15.31 14.68 -4.53
C VAL A 96 15.23 14.66 -3.00
N GLY A 97 14.50 13.69 -2.43
CA GLY A 97 14.26 13.56 -1.00
C GLY A 97 13.19 14.54 -0.46
N PRO A 98 13.08 14.70 0.88
CA PRO A 98 12.01 15.44 1.55
C PRO A 98 12.21 16.97 1.51
N ARG A 99 12.35 17.57 0.31
CA ARG A 99 12.64 19.00 0.14
C ARG A 99 11.45 19.93 0.31
N THR A 100 10.24 19.38 0.29
CA THR A 100 8.98 20.11 0.46
C THR A 100 8.12 19.40 1.49
N LYS A 101 7.11 20.09 2.04
CA LYS A 101 6.15 19.48 2.97
C LYS A 101 5.51 18.21 2.39
N ARG A 102 5.08 18.25 1.13
CA ARG A 102 4.46 17.10 0.45
C ARG A 102 5.45 15.95 0.23
N PHE A 103 6.71 16.26 -0.07
CA PHE A 103 7.74 15.22 -0.19
C PHE A 103 8.09 14.62 1.16
N THR A 104 8.12 15.42 2.22
CA THR A 104 8.30 14.94 3.59
C THR A 104 7.18 13.98 3.98
N GLN A 105 5.92 14.37 3.74
CA GLN A 105 4.76 13.51 3.96
C GLN A 105 4.82 12.22 3.14
N TYR A 106 5.31 12.28 1.89
CA TYR A 106 5.51 11.07 1.10
C TYR A 106 6.56 10.14 1.69
N HIS A 107 7.66 10.65 2.24
CA HIS A 107 8.68 9.80 2.88
C HIS A 107 8.19 9.25 4.23
N GLN A 108 7.30 9.98 4.93
CA GLN A 108 6.68 9.57 6.20
C GLN A 108 5.36 8.80 6.02
N HIS A 109 5.08 8.30 4.82
CA HIS A 109 3.79 7.68 4.52
C HIS A 109 3.49 6.45 5.40
N GLU A 110 4.51 5.71 5.85
CA GLU A 110 4.32 4.60 6.78
C GLU A 110 3.77 5.08 8.14
N GLU A 111 4.45 6.05 8.77
CA GLU A 111 4.04 6.63 10.07
C GLU A 111 2.66 7.30 10.00
N ILE A 112 2.41 8.02 8.91
CA ILE A 112 1.11 8.65 8.63
C ILE A 112 0.04 7.57 8.48
N GLY A 113 0.31 6.52 7.70
CA GLY A 113 -0.62 5.43 7.48
C GLY A 113 -0.99 4.70 8.76
N ILE A 114 0.00 4.40 9.62
CA ILE A 114 -0.22 3.82 10.94
C ILE A 114 -1.13 4.71 11.80
N THR A 115 -0.88 6.02 11.80
CA THR A 115 -1.69 6.97 12.56
C THR A 115 -3.14 6.98 12.05
N MET A 116 -3.34 6.96 10.74
CA MET A 116 -4.67 6.90 10.12
C MET A 116 -5.41 5.61 10.49
N LEU A 117 -4.73 4.46 10.46
CA LEU A 117 -5.32 3.17 10.82
C LEU A 117 -5.71 3.11 12.29
N ARG A 118 -4.87 3.66 13.18
CA ARG A 118 -5.22 3.81 14.61
C ARG A 118 -6.49 4.65 14.79
N HIS A 119 -6.59 5.78 14.10
CA HIS A 119 -7.80 6.62 14.15
C HIS A 119 -9.03 5.95 13.55
N ALA A 120 -8.87 5.09 12.54
CA ALA A 120 -9.95 4.30 11.95
C ALA A 120 -10.37 3.08 12.80
N GLY A 121 -9.69 2.83 13.92
CA GLY A 121 -9.97 1.71 14.82
C GLY A 121 -9.48 0.36 14.28
N SER A 122 -8.48 0.34 13.39
CA SER A 122 -7.91 -0.89 12.85
C SER A 122 -7.29 -1.76 13.94
N HIS A 123 -7.38 -3.08 13.74
CA HIS A 123 -6.79 -4.07 14.65
C HIS A 123 -5.26 -3.92 14.73
N SER A 124 -4.67 -4.30 15.86
CA SER A 124 -3.22 -4.23 16.08
C SER A 124 -2.44 -5.02 15.02
N ASP A 125 -2.99 -6.14 14.56
CA ASP A 125 -2.32 -7.00 13.56
C ASP A 125 -2.30 -6.36 12.16
N VAL A 126 -3.29 -5.53 11.83
CA VAL A 126 -3.26 -4.71 10.60
C VAL A 126 -2.08 -3.73 10.71
N ILE A 127 -1.97 -3.05 11.85
CA ILE A 127 -0.89 -2.10 12.15
C ILE A 127 0.48 -2.81 12.21
N ALA A 128 0.53 -4.07 12.65
CA ALA A 128 1.75 -4.86 12.74
C ALA A 128 2.32 -5.21 11.36
N VAL A 129 1.48 -5.39 10.34
CA VAL A 129 1.93 -5.53 8.96
C VAL A 129 2.64 -4.26 8.50
N LEU A 130 2.05 -3.07 8.72
CA LEU A 130 2.65 -1.80 8.31
C LEU A 130 3.95 -1.49 9.06
N ASN A 131 4.02 -1.79 10.35
CA ASN A 131 5.24 -1.61 11.15
C ASN A 131 6.27 -2.72 10.95
N GLN A 132 6.00 -3.73 10.12
CA GLN A 132 6.84 -4.92 9.96
C GLN A 132 7.15 -5.63 11.30
N THR A 133 6.21 -5.58 12.24
CA THR A 133 6.27 -6.24 13.56
C THR A 133 5.39 -7.49 13.63
N CYS A 134 4.73 -7.85 12.53
CA CYS A 134 4.06 -9.15 12.36
C CYS A 134 5.07 -10.31 12.34
N SER A 135 4.57 -11.55 12.26
CA SER A 135 5.44 -12.73 12.21
C SER A 135 6.40 -12.67 11.02
N ALA A 136 7.57 -13.31 11.16
CA ALA A 136 8.59 -13.33 10.12
C ALA A 136 8.06 -13.92 8.79
N GLU A 137 7.16 -14.90 8.87
CA GLU A 137 6.49 -15.51 7.72
C GLU A 137 5.59 -14.50 6.98
N VAL A 138 4.74 -13.77 7.70
CA VAL A 138 3.86 -12.74 7.13
C VAL A 138 4.69 -11.63 6.49
N ALA A 139 5.72 -11.16 7.19
CA ALA A 139 6.60 -10.12 6.68
C ALA A 139 7.37 -10.58 5.42
N ALA A 140 7.83 -11.83 5.38
CA ALA A 140 8.50 -12.39 4.21
C ALA A 140 7.55 -12.52 3.01
N ALA A 141 6.36 -13.08 3.22
CA ALA A 141 5.35 -13.20 2.17
C ALA A 141 4.92 -11.83 1.63
N PHE A 142 4.74 -10.84 2.50
CA PHE A 142 4.40 -9.47 2.09
C PHE A 142 5.52 -8.85 1.25
N ARG A 143 6.78 -8.90 1.70
CA ARG A 143 7.92 -8.38 0.92
C ARG A 143 8.04 -9.07 -0.45
N SER A 144 7.81 -10.37 -0.51
CA SER A 144 7.82 -11.14 -1.77
C SER A 144 6.65 -10.77 -2.69
N ALA A 145 5.49 -10.43 -2.13
CA ALA A 145 4.32 -10.00 -2.92
C ALA A 145 4.50 -8.60 -3.52
N ASP A 146 5.18 -7.71 -2.80
CA ASP A 146 5.42 -6.32 -3.20
C ASP A 146 6.64 -6.15 -4.14
N ASN A 147 7.60 -7.07 -4.06
CA ASN A 147 8.78 -7.05 -4.91
C ASN A 147 8.48 -7.62 -6.32
N ILE A 148 8.62 -6.80 -7.38
CA ILE A 148 8.49 -7.19 -8.80
C ILE A 148 9.78 -6.91 -9.59
#